data_AF-A0AAN1AQF8-F1
#
_entry.id   AF-A0AAN1AQF8-F1
#
_cell.length_a   1.000
_cell.length_b   1.000
_cell.length_c   1.000
_cell.angle_alpha   90.00
_cell.angle_beta   90.00
_cell.angle_gamma   90.00
#
_symmetry.space_group_name_H-M   'P 1'
#
loop_
_entity.id
_entity.type
_entity.pdbx_description
1 polymer ?
#
loop_
_entity_poly.entity_id
_entity_poly.type
_entity_poly.pdbx_seq_one_letter_code
_entity_poly.pdbx_strand_id
1 'polypeptide(L)'
;MQTLHPPWNKRRGSGGTMRALYLKIAGAAVLLGNVLSCGSAVADYWDPKLVAKLSQALEEENERQKKHNEAIESKLTPEILEKLRQKYYVPPGPYHLYRGEEKERLTQSFWDELQRRNPNVSLLHSYITINEQGDWFVCMSTEEILNNHIQKREFSIKSSRAWTLYGEEFGGKFLSEIDRKSCNPDGEVVK
;
A
#
# COMPACT_ATOMS: atom_id res chain seq x y z
N MET A 1 -48.58 47.55 -12.86
CA MET A 1 -48.54 48.21 -11.53
C MET A 1 -48.98 47.19 -10.49
N GLN A 2 -48.37 47.26 -9.29
CA GLN A 2 -48.55 46.42 -8.10
C GLN A 2 -47.69 45.13 -8.04
N THR A 3 -46.41 45.33 -7.74
CA THR A 3 -45.56 44.35 -7.05
C THR A 3 -45.82 44.42 -5.55
N LEU A 4 -46.24 43.30 -4.96
CA LEU A 4 -46.39 43.11 -3.52
C LEU A 4 -45.01 42.79 -2.88
N HIS A 5 -44.63 43.55 -1.86
CA HIS A 5 -43.76 43.13 -0.74
C HIS A 5 -44.67 42.89 0.50
N PRO A 6 -44.23 42.33 1.67
CA PRO A 6 -42.94 41.81 2.17
C PRO A 6 -43.16 40.39 2.86
N PRO A 7 -42.38 39.83 3.83
CA PRO A 7 -41.19 40.33 4.51
C PRO A 7 -40.00 39.37 4.70
N TRP A 8 -38.88 40.03 4.96
CA TRP A 8 -37.75 39.62 5.79
C TRP A 8 -37.97 38.37 6.66
N ASN A 9 -37.17 37.34 6.41
CA ASN A 9 -36.78 36.42 7.47
C ASN A 9 -35.26 36.22 7.44
N LYS A 10 -34.58 36.81 8.43
CA LYS A 10 -33.19 36.49 8.77
C LYS A 10 -33.13 34.99 9.09
N ARG A 11 -32.38 34.21 8.31
CA ARG A 11 -31.70 33.02 8.82
C ARG A 11 -30.23 33.09 8.48
N ARG A 12 -29.43 33.39 9.51
CA ARG A 12 -28.03 32.95 9.62
C ARG A 12 -28.02 31.43 9.52
N GLY A 13 -27.08 30.86 8.76
CA GLY A 13 -26.93 29.41 8.68
C GLY A 13 -25.75 28.97 7.82
N SER A 14 -24.54 29.05 8.40
CA SER A 14 -23.47 28.05 8.29
C SER A 14 -23.16 27.36 6.93
N GLY A 15 -23.22 28.08 5.80
CA GLY A 15 -22.81 27.52 4.50
C GLY A 15 -21.29 27.51 4.25
N GLY A 16 -20.53 28.36 4.95
CA GLY A 16 -19.08 28.52 4.75
C GLY A 16 -18.19 27.55 5.57
N THR A 17 -18.72 26.96 6.63
CA THR A 17 -17.94 26.13 7.57
C THR A 17 -17.77 24.69 7.14
N MET A 18 -18.73 24.10 6.40
CA MET A 18 -18.61 22.70 5.95
C MET A 18 -17.57 22.50 4.84
N ARG A 19 -17.43 23.47 3.92
CA ARG A 19 -16.37 23.41 2.89
C ARG A 19 -14.97 23.53 3.50
N ALA A 20 -14.81 24.37 4.52
CA ALA A 20 -13.57 24.48 5.27
C ALA A 20 -13.29 23.23 6.11
N LEU A 21 -14.32 22.56 6.64
CA LEU A 21 -14.18 21.31 7.38
C LEU A 21 -13.76 20.16 6.45
N TYR A 22 -14.37 20.04 5.27
CA TYR A 22 -14.01 19.01 4.28
C TYR A 22 -12.59 19.20 3.73
N LEU A 23 -12.15 20.44 3.47
CA LEU A 23 -10.77 20.71 3.07
C LEU A 23 -9.76 20.42 4.20
N LYS A 24 -10.13 20.67 5.46
CA LYS A 24 -9.29 20.32 6.62
C LYS A 24 -9.19 18.80 6.84
N ILE A 25 -10.27 18.06 6.62
CA ILE A 25 -10.30 16.59 6.76
C ILE A 25 -9.59 15.93 5.58
N ALA A 26 -9.77 16.42 4.35
CA ALA A 26 -9.09 15.89 3.16
C ALA A 26 -7.58 16.18 3.18
N GLY A 27 -7.17 17.36 3.67
CA GLY A 27 -5.75 17.67 3.90
C GLY A 27 -5.11 16.80 4.98
N ALA A 28 -5.87 16.43 6.02
CA ALA A 28 -5.40 15.53 7.06
C ALA A 28 -5.24 14.08 6.58
N ALA A 29 -6.11 13.60 5.67
CA ALA A 29 -6.03 12.25 5.12
C ALA A 29 -4.81 12.03 4.20
N VAL A 30 -4.43 13.04 3.41
CA VAL A 30 -3.22 12.97 2.54
C VAL A 30 -1.94 13.08 3.36
N LEU A 31 -1.98 13.75 4.51
CA LEU A 31 -0.86 13.77 5.46
C LEU A 31 -0.79 12.49 6.30
N LEU A 32 -1.91 11.86 6.64
CA LEU A 32 -1.95 10.62 7.43
C LEU A 32 -1.14 9.48 6.78
N GLY A 33 -1.13 9.37 5.44
CA GLY A 33 -0.32 8.42 4.63
C GLY A 33 1.18 8.45 4.92
N ASN A 34 1.74 9.66 5.07
CA ASN A 34 3.18 9.88 5.18
C ASN A 34 3.65 10.15 6.63
N VAL A 35 2.73 10.54 7.52
CA VAL A 35 3.11 11.14 8.81
C VAL A 35 3.23 10.11 9.95
N LEU A 36 2.64 8.92 9.83
CA LEU A 36 2.85 7.85 10.82
C LEU A 36 4.24 7.18 10.73
N SER A 37 5.04 7.50 9.69
CA SER A 37 6.44 7.06 9.57
C SER A 37 7.45 8.01 10.24
N CYS A 38 7.05 9.22 10.62
CA CYS A 38 7.92 10.24 11.24
C CYS A 38 7.28 10.75 12.53
N GLY A 39 7.34 9.95 13.60
CA GLY A 39 6.67 10.16 14.88
C GLY A 39 7.11 11.36 15.73
N SER A 40 7.74 12.40 15.17
CA SER A 40 8.33 13.50 15.94
C SER A 40 7.75 14.90 15.68
N ALA A 41 6.94 15.13 14.64
CA ALA A 41 6.48 16.49 14.29
C ALA A 41 4.97 16.76 14.47
N VAL A 42 4.17 15.76 14.84
CA VAL A 42 2.69 15.84 14.87
C VAL A 42 2.07 15.82 16.26
N ALA A 43 2.83 15.41 17.28
CA ALA A 43 2.31 15.29 18.65
C ALA A 43 1.82 16.63 19.22
N ASP A 44 2.36 17.75 18.73
CA ASP A 44 2.02 19.10 19.23
C ASP A 44 0.74 19.71 18.62
N TYR A 45 0.21 19.15 17.53
CA TYR A 45 -0.95 19.69 16.82
C TYR A 45 -2.24 18.86 16.98
N TRP A 46 -2.14 17.64 17.50
CA TRP A 46 -3.24 16.69 17.56
C TRP A 46 -3.71 16.50 19.01
N ASP A 47 -5.02 16.30 19.20
CA ASP A 47 -5.56 15.96 20.52
C ASP A 47 -4.85 14.71 21.05
N PRO A 48 -4.17 14.77 22.22
CA PRO A 48 -3.47 13.62 22.79
C PRO A 48 -4.36 12.37 22.94
N LYS A 49 -5.67 12.54 23.16
CA LYS A 49 -6.61 11.42 23.22
C LYS A 49 -6.82 10.77 21.86
N LEU A 50 -6.83 11.55 20.79
CA LEU A 50 -6.92 11.04 19.42
C LEU A 50 -5.64 10.29 19.04
N VAL A 51 -4.47 10.84 19.38
CA VAL A 51 -3.18 10.19 19.16
C VAL A 51 -3.13 8.84 19.88
N ALA A 52 -3.45 8.80 21.18
CA ALA A 52 -3.47 7.57 21.95
C ALA A 52 -4.41 6.51 21.36
N LYS A 53 -5.61 6.92 20.90
CA LYS A 53 -6.56 6.02 20.25
C LYS A 53 -6.02 5.43 18.94
N LEU A 54 -5.40 6.26 18.10
CA LEU A 54 -4.82 5.80 16.83
C LEU A 54 -3.59 4.91 17.05
N SER A 55 -2.75 5.23 18.03
CA SER A 55 -1.62 4.38 18.43
C SER A 55 -2.09 3.00 18.89
N GLN A 56 -3.13 2.94 19.73
CA GLN A 56 -3.70 1.66 20.16
C GLN A 56 -4.30 0.89 18.98
N ALA A 57 -5.07 1.55 18.10
CA ALA A 57 -5.64 0.90 16.93
C ALA A 57 -4.56 0.37 15.97
N LEU A 58 -3.45 1.10 15.81
CA LEU A 58 -2.30 0.65 15.03
C LEU A 58 -1.64 -0.59 15.65
N GLU A 59 -1.47 -0.61 16.98
CA GLU A 59 -0.91 -1.75 17.70
C GLU A 59 -1.80 -3.00 17.55
N GLU A 60 -3.11 -2.84 17.70
CA GLU A 60 -4.09 -3.92 17.51
C GLU A 60 -4.05 -4.50 16.09
N GLU A 61 -3.94 -3.66 15.05
CA GLU A 61 -3.81 -4.14 13.66
C GLU A 61 -2.45 -4.81 13.40
N ASN A 62 -1.37 -4.29 13.97
CA ASN A 62 -0.04 -4.92 13.89
C ASN A 62 -0.06 -6.31 14.54
N GLU A 63 -0.68 -6.46 15.70
CA GLU A 63 -0.86 -7.76 16.35
C GLU A 63 -1.73 -8.71 15.51
N ARG A 64 -2.81 -8.19 14.91
CA ARG A 64 -3.67 -8.98 14.02
C ARG A 64 -2.89 -9.49 12.81
N GLN A 65 -2.11 -8.63 12.16
CA GLN A 65 -1.29 -9.01 11.02
C GLN A 65 -0.22 -10.04 11.42
N LYS A 66 0.41 -9.86 12.59
CA LYS A 66 1.38 -10.81 13.13
C LYS A 66 0.74 -12.20 13.33
N LYS A 67 -0.42 -12.27 13.98
CA LYS A 67 -1.15 -13.54 14.19
C LYS A 67 -1.57 -14.19 12.87
N HIS A 68 -1.99 -13.39 11.89
CA HIS A 68 -2.30 -13.87 10.54
C HIS A 68 -1.06 -14.49 9.87
N ASN A 69 0.08 -13.80 9.91
CA ASN A 69 1.32 -14.31 9.35
C ASN A 69 1.79 -15.58 10.07
N GLU A 70 1.71 -15.64 11.40
CA GLU A 70 2.03 -16.84 12.18
C GLU A 70 1.11 -18.03 11.83
N ALA A 71 -0.19 -17.76 11.59
CA ALA A 71 -1.15 -18.78 11.18
C ALA A 71 -0.87 -19.33 9.76
N ILE A 72 -0.33 -18.51 8.86
CA ILE A 72 0.15 -18.96 7.55
C ILE A 72 1.44 -19.76 7.73
N GLU A 73 2.44 -19.18 8.40
CA GLU A 73 3.78 -19.77 8.55
C GLU A 73 3.75 -21.11 9.29
N SER A 74 2.86 -21.28 10.28
CA SER A 74 2.69 -22.55 11.01
C SER A 74 2.23 -23.71 10.12
N LYS A 75 1.63 -23.42 8.96
CA LYS A 75 1.20 -24.44 7.99
C LYS A 75 2.27 -24.76 6.94
N LEU A 76 3.37 -24.00 6.89
CA LEU A 76 4.43 -24.17 5.91
C LEU A 76 5.43 -25.24 6.36
N THR A 77 5.12 -26.50 6.09
CA THR A 77 6.06 -27.61 6.30
C THR A 77 7.28 -27.47 5.35
N PRO A 78 8.42 -28.11 5.66
CA PRO A 78 9.58 -28.10 4.75
C PRO A 78 9.26 -28.57 3.32
N GLU A 79 8.39 -29.56 3.17
CA GLU A 79 7.95 -30.05 1.86
C GLU A 79 7.11 -29.00 1.11
N ILE A 80 6.21 -28.30 1.80
CA ILE A 80 5.42 -27.21 1.21
C ILE A 80 6.34 -26.06 0.80
N LEU A 81 7.29 -25.68 1.66
CA LEU A 81 8.28 -24.66 1.34
C LEU A 81 9.09 -25.01 0.09
N GLU A 82 9.48 -26.27 -0.07
CA GLU A 82 10.22 -26.69 -1.26
C GLU A 82 9.37 -26.58 -2.53
N LYS A 83 8.10 -27.00 -2.48
CA LYS A 83 7.15 -26.79 -3.58
C LYS A 83 6.94 -25.31 -3.89
N LEU A 84 6.89 -24.45 -2.87
CA LEU A 84 6.78 -23.01 -3.04
C LEU A 84 8.04 -22.42 -3.69
N ARG A 85 9.24 -22.85 -3.28
CA ARG A 85 10.51 -22.41 -3.92
C ARG A 85 10.61 -22.82 -5.39
N GLN A 86 10.09 -23.99 -5.73
CA GLN A 86 10.02 -24.44 -7.13
C GLN A 86 9.03 -23.59 -7.93
N LYS A 87 7.85 -23.30 -7.36
CA LYS A 87 6.83 -22.47 -8.01
C LYS A 87 7.27 -21.02 -8.19
N TYR A 88 7.82 -20.42 -7.14
CA TYR A 88 8.29 -19.03 -7.10
C TYR A 88 9.81 -18.96 -7.29
N TYR A 89 10.31 -19.74 -8.24
CA TYR A 89 11.73 -19.75 -8.56
C TYR A 89 12.16 -18.38 -9.09
N VAL A 90 13.19 -17.82 -8.45
CA VAL A 90 13.84 -16.58 -8.86
C VAL A 90 15.16 -16.95 -9.56
N PRO A 91 15.31 -16.60 -10.85
CA PRO A 91 16.55 -16.84 -11.58
C PRO A 91 17.72 -16.06 -10.94
N PRO A 92 18.97 -16.56 -11.05
CA PRO A 92 20.13 -15.85 -10.54
C PRO A 92 20.25 -14.42 -11.11
N GLY A 93 20.72 -13.50 -10.26
CA GLY A 93 21.03 -12.12 -10.63
C GLY A 93 22.48 -11.92 -11.11
N PRO A 94 22.95 -10.67 -11.18
CA PRO A 94 22.38 -9.48 -10.54
C PRO A 94 21.09 -8.99 -11.19
N TYR A 95 20.29 -8.24 -10.42
CA TYR A 95 19.10 -7.55 -10.89
C TYR A 95 19.32 -6.05 -10.80
N HIS A 96 18.97 -5.34 -11.86
CA HIS A 96 19.10 -3.89 -11.99
C HIS A 96 17.74 -3.23 -11.97
N LEU A 97 17.67 -1.95 -11.61
CA LEU A 97 16.45 -1.18 -11.72
C LEU A 97 16.13 -0.89 -13.20
N TYR A 98 15.00 -1.37 -13.69
CA TYR A 98 14.57 -1.17 -15.07
C TYR A 98 13.79 0.14 -15.26
N ARG A 99 14.15 0.91 -16.29
CA ARG A 99 13.49 2.17 -16.69
C ARG A 99 13.21 2.24 -18.20
N GLY A 100 13.09 1.09 -18.86
CA GLY A 100 12.81 1.03 -20.28
C GLY A 100 11.36 1.27 -20.68
N GLU A 101 11.12 1.16 -22.00
CA GLU A 101 9.85 1.50 -22.64
C GLU A 101 8.68 0.63 -22.16
N GLU A 102 8.93 -0.64 -21.83
CA GLU A 102 7.88 -1.56 -21.40
C GLU A 102 7.41 -1.33 -19.95
N LYS A 103 8.13 -0.50 -19.17
CA LYS A 103 7.90 -0.35 -17.74
C LYS A 103 6.45 0.01 -17.43
N GLU A 104 5.90 0.99 -18.14
CA GLU A 104 4.55 1.48 -17.91
C GLU A 104 3.51 0.39 -18.19
N ARG A 105 3.65 -0.31 -19.32
CA ARG A 105 2.75 -1.40 -19.71
C ARG A 105 2.73 -2.52 -18.67
N LEU A 106 3.89 -2.95 -18.21
CA LEU A 106 4.04 -4.03 -17.23
C LEU A 106 3.49 -3.61 -15.86
N THR A 107 3.78 -2.38 -15.45
CA THR A 107 3.32 -1.80 -14.19
C THR A 107 1.80 -1.67 -14.19
N GLN A 108 1.22 -1.02 -15.20
CA GLN A 108 -0.23 -0.82 -15.30
C GLN A 108 -0.98 -2.15 -15.38
N SER A 109 -0.49 -3.10 -16.17
CA SER A 109 -1.13 -4.42 -16.27
C SER A 109 -1.18 -5.15 -14.91
N PHE A 110 -0.13 -5.03 -14.11
CA PHE A 110 -0.13 -5.62 -12.77
C PHE A 110 -1.00 -4.82 -11.79
N TRP A 111 -0.98 -3.49 -11.90
CA TRP A 111 -1.84 -2.64 -11.08
C TRP A 111 -3.34 -2.93 -11.29
N ASP A 112 -3.76 -3.09 -12.55
CA ASP A 112 -5.15 -3.47 -12.90
C ASP A 112 -5.54 -4.84 -12.32
N GLU A 113 -4.59 -5.76 -12.16
CA GLU A 113 -4.80 -7.05 -11.49
C GLU A 113 -5.00 -6.86 -9.99
N LEU A 114 -4.16 -6.05 -9.33
CA LEU A 114 -4.30 -5.75 -7.91
C LEU A 114 -5.60 -5.01 -7.59
N GLN A 115 -5.98 -4.01 -8.40
CA GLN A 115 -7.25 -3.30 -8.22
C GLN A 115 -8.47 -4.20 -8.40
N ARG A 116 -8.42 -5.19 -9.30
CA ARG A 116 -9.50 -6.18 -9.44
C ARG A 116 -9.61 -7.09 -8.22
N ARG A 117 -8.50 -7.42 -7.55
CA ARG A 117 -8.51 -8.23 -6.31
C ARG A 117 -8.99 -7.42 -5.12
N ASN A 118 -8.55 -6.17 -4.98
CA ASN A 118 -8.98 -5.27 -3.92
C ASN A 118 -9.18 -3.83 -4.46
N PRO A 119 -10.43 -3.41 -4.75
CA PRO A 119 -10.71 -2.07 -5.27
C PRO A 119 -10.39 -0.92 -4.31
N ASN A 120 -10.17 -1.21 -3.02
CA ASN A 120 -9.91 -0.20 -2.00
C ASN A 120 -8.43 0.14 -1.84
N VAL A 121 -7.53 -0.56 -2.54
CA VAL A 121 -6.10 -0.30 -2.46
C VAL A 121 -5.70 0.91 -3.29
N SER A 122 -4.72 1.64 -2.79
CA SER A 122 -3.97 2.68 -3.50
C SER A 122 -2.53 2.21 -3.72
N LEU A 123 -1.93 2.60 -4.84
CA LEU A 123 -0.53 2.31 -5.14
C LEU A 123 0.37 3.24 -4.33
N LEU A 124 1.27 2.68 -3.51
CA LEU A 124 2.29 3.47 -2.81
C LEU A 124 3.53 3.66 -3.67
N HIS A 125 4.07 2.55 -4.19
CA HIS A 125 5.20 2.58 -5.08
C HIS A 125 5.19 1.36 -6.00
N SER A 126 5.81 1.52 -7.17
CA SER A 126 6.08 0.43 -8.09
C SER A 126 7.42 0.62 -8.77
N TYR A 127 8.11 -0.49 -8.99
CA TYR A 127 9.34 -0.52 -9.77
C TYR A 127 9.50 -1.90 -10.41
N ILE A 128 10.43 -1.97 -11.36
CA ILE A 128 10.75 -3.20 -12.07
C ILE A 128 12.23 -3.47 -11.88
N THR A 129 12.57 -4.71 -11.59
CA THR A 129 13.94 -5.21 -11.64
C THR A 129 14.09 -6.16 -12.83
N ILE A 130 15.28 -6.20 -13.43
CA ILE A 130 15.58 -7.07 -14.57
C ILE A 130 17.03 -7.55 -14.50
N ASN A 131 17.31 -8.78 -14.92
CA ASN A 131 18.67 -9.30 -15.08
C ASN A 131 19.10 -9.29 -16.56
N GLU A 132 20.37 -9.63 -16.82
CA GLU A 132 20.93 -9.67 -18.19
C GLU A 132 20.24 -10.70 -19.10
N GLN A 133 19.58 -11.71 -18.54
CA GLN A 133 18.85 -12.73 -19.30
C GLN A 133 17.42 -12.26 -19.67
N GLY A 134 17.01 -11.07 -19.24
CA GLY A 134 15.69 -10.51 -19.50
C GLY A 134 14.59 -11.04 -18.56
N ASP A 135 14.95 -11.81 -17.53
CA ASP A 135 14.02 -12.15 -16.46
C ASP A 135 13.75 -10.89 -15.62
N TRP A 136 12.47 -10.54 -15.45
CA TRP A 136 12.06 -9.33 -14.76
C TRP A 136 11.03 -9.59 -13.67
N PHE A 137 10.97 -8.67 -12.72
CA PHE A 137 9.96 -8.63 -11.68
C PHE A 137 9.35 -7.25 -11.54
N VAL A 138 8.02 -7.17 -11.54
CA VAL A 138 7.29 -5.96 -11.15
C VAL A 138 7.00 -6.06 -9.66
N CYS A 139 7.55 -5.13 -8.89
CA CYS A 139 7.48 -5.08 -7.44
C CYS A 139 6.57 -3.92 -7.03
N MET A 140 5.50 -4.21 -6.29
CA MET A 140 4.48 -3.22 -5.93
C MET A 140 4.16 -3.24 -4.44
N SER A 141 4.19 -2.05 -3.83
CA SER A 141 3.57 -1.84 -2.51
C SER A 141 2.25 -1.12 -2.70
N THR A 142 1.25 -1.62 -2.01
CA THR A 142 -0.10 -1.08 -1.99
C THR A 142 -0.49 -0.75 -0.55
N GLU A 143 -1.46 0.14 -0.41
CA GLU A 143 -2.01 0.54 0.87
C GLU A 143 -3.53 0.53 0.81
N GLU A 144 -4.15 -0.06 1.82
CA GLU A 144 -5.57 0.04 2.11
C GLU A 144 -5.75 0.85 3.39
N ILE A 145 -6.60 1.89 3.36
CA ILE A 145 -7.01 2.60 4.57
C ILE A 145 -8.22 1.87 5.15
N LEU A 146 -8.02 1.21 6.28
CA LEU A 146 -9.07 0.47 6.97
C LEU A 146 -10.11 1.41 7.58
N ASN A 147 -11.27 0.85 7.97
CA ASN A 147 -12.37 1.61 8.58
C ASN A 147 -11.99 2.33 9.89
N ASN A 148 -10.95 1.85 10.58
CA ASN A 148 -10.39 2.48 11.78
C ASN A 148 -9.32 3.55 11.46
N HIS A 149 -9.17 3.94 10.19
CA HIS A 149 -8.17 4.86 9.67
C HIS A 149 -6.72 4.38 9.78
N ILE A 150 -6.50 3.09 10.05
CA ILE A 150 -5.18 2.48 10.02
C ILE A 150 -4.82 2.06 8.60
N GLN A 151 -3.57 2.31 8.22
CA GLN A 151 -3.02 1.87 6.95
C GLN A 151 -2.60 0.42 7.05
N LYS A 152 -3.14 -0.40 6.15
CA LYS A 152 -2.66 -1.75 5.91
C LYS A 152 -1.82 -1.74 4.63
N ARG A 153 -0.55 -2.06 4.76
CA ARG A 153 0.38 -2.11 3.62
C ARG A 153 0.61 -3.55 3.21
N GLU A 154 0.59 -3.79 1.91
CA GLU A 154 0.79 -5.10 1.31
C GLU A 154 1.79 -5.00 0.16
N PHE A 155 2.66 -6.00 0.04
CA PHE A 155 3.66 -6.10 -1.02
C PHE A 155 3.33 -7.26 -1.95
N SER A 156 3.45 -7.04 -3.26
CA SER A 156 3.17 -8.04 -4.27
C SER A 156 4.23 -8.02 -5.38
N ILE A 157 4.55 -9.19 -5.91
CA ILE A 157 5.61 -9.39 -6.90
C ILE A 157 5.02 -10.16 -8.08
N LYS A 158 5.23 -9.66 -9.30
CA LYS A 158 4.88 -10.36 -10.54
C LYS A 158 6.12 -10.66 -11.35
N SER A 159 6.26 -11.90 -11.81
CA SER A 159 7.43 -12.36 -12.58
C SER A 159 7.14 -12.48 -14.07
N SER A 160 8.17 -12.27 -14.89
CA SER A 160 8.22 -12.66 -16.30
C SER A 160 7.92 -14.15 -16.52
N ARG A 161 8.11 -15.00 -15.50
CA ARG A 161 7.88 -16.46 -15.53
C ARG A 161 6.45 -16.87 -15.16
N ALA A 162 5.48 -15.98 -15.40
CA ALA A 162 4.05 -16.24 -15.26
C ALA A 162 3.58 -16.66 -13.85
N TRP A 163 4.27 -16.17 -12.81
CA TRP A 163 3.78 -16.27 -11.44
C TRP A 163 3.60 -14.89 -10.81
N THR A 164 2.63 -14.80 -9.91
CA THR A 164 2.36 -13.63 -9.08
C THR A 164 2.36 -14.08 -7.63
N LEU A 165 3.05 -13.34 -6.76
CA LEU A 165 3.12 -13.57 -5.33
C LEU A 165 2.45 -12.39 -4.62
N TYR A 166 1.40 -12.69 -3.86
CA TYR A 166 0.64 -11.72 -3.06
C TYR A 166 1.05 -11.84 -1.60
N GLY A 167 1.52 -10.76 -0.98
CA GLY A 167 2.06 -10.78 0.38
C GLY A 167 1.10 -11.34 1.43
N GLU A 168 -0.19 -11.00 1.30
CA GLU A 168 -1.26 -11.47 2.18
C GLU A 168 -1.42 -13.00 2.26
N GLU A 169 -0.93 -13.74 1.24
CA GLU A 169 -1.10 -15.20 1.09
C GLU A 169 0.08 -16.02 1.65
N PHE A 170 1.28 -15.43 1.78
CA PHE A 170 2.52 -16.20 1.99
C PHE A 170 3.26 -15.91 3.30
N GLY A 171 2.66 -15.11 4.20
CA GLY A 171 3.29 -14.71 5.46
C GLY A 171 4.55 -13.85 5.24
N GLY A 172 5.18 -13.41 6.33
CA GLY A 172 6.28 -12.46 6.25
C GLY A 172 7.60 -13.09 5.76
N LYS A 173 7.90 -14.31 6.20
CA LYS A 173 9.22 -14.93 5.95
C LYS A 173 9.46 -15.32 4.50
N PHE A 174 8.53 -16.05 3.88
CA PHE A 174 8.71 -16.53 2.50
C PHE A 174 8.67 -15.36 1.51
N LEU A 175 7.74 -14.41 1.71
CA LEU A 175 7.70 -13.16 0.96
C LEU A 175 9.05 -12.43 1.01
N SER A 176 9.64 -12.26 2.21
CA SER A 176 10.92 -11.60 2.37
C SER A 176 12.08 -12.35 1.68
N GLU A 177 12.03 -13.68 1.64
CA GLU A 177 13.02 -14.47 0.91
C GLU A 177 12.97 -14.17 -0.59
N ILE A 178 11.78 -14.12 -1.18
CA ILE A 178 11.59 -13.84 -2.61
C ILE A 178 11.95 -12.39 -2.91
N ASP A 179 11.42 -11.44 -2.14
CA ASP A 179 11.69 -9.99 -2.26
C ASP A 179 13.20 -9.69 -2.32
N ARG A 180 13.98 -10.26 -1.40
CA ARG A 180 15.45 -10.08 -1.37
C ARG A 180 16.16 -10.58 -2.63
N LYS A 181 15.61 -11.59 -3.31
CA LYS A 181 16.22 -12.18 -4.51
C LYS A 181 15.74 -11.49 -5.80
N SER A 182 14.50 -11.00 -5.82
CA SER A 182 13.86 -10.49 -7.04
C SER A 182 13.78 -8.97 -7.08
N CYS A 183 13.45 -8.33 -5.96
CA CYS A 183 13.06 -6.91 -5.90
C CYS A 183 14.14 -6.00 -5.27
N ASN A 184 15.30 -6.55 -4.91
CA ASN A 184 16.41 -5.77 -4.39
C ASN A 184 17.46 -5.54 -5.49
N PRO A 185 17.43 -4.39 -6.20
CA PRO A 185 18.40 -4.12 -7.25
C PRO A 185 19.79 -3.87 -6.67
N ASP A 186 20.83 -4.14 -7.46
CA ASP A 186 22.23 -3.92 -7.10
C ASP A 186 22.66 -2.44 -7.10
N GLY A 187 21.75 -1.54 -7.50
CA GLY A 187 21.98 -0.11 -7.59
C GLY A 187 22.22 0.40 -9.02
N GLU A 188 22.43 -0.51 -9.98
CA GLU A 188 22.51 -0.13 -11.39
C GLU A 188 21.13 0.10 -11.99
N VAL A 189 21.07 0.95 -13.01
CA VAL A 189 19.84 1.33 -13.70
C VAL A 189 20.00 1.04 -15.18
N VAL A 190 19.10 0.23 -15.73
CA VAL A 190 19.08 -0.16 -17.14
C VAL A 190 17.82 0.36 -17.83
N LYS A 191 17.92 0.61 -19.13
CA LYS A 191 16.83 1.10 -19.98
C LYS A 191 16.43 0.03 -20.98
#